data_AF-A0AAW0XB41-F1
#
_entry.id   AF-A0AAW0XB41-F1
#
_cell.length_a   1.000
_cell.length_b   1.000
_cell.length_c   1.000
_cell.angle_alpha   90.00
_cell.angle_beta   90.00
_cell.angle_gamma   90.00
#
_symmetry.space_group_name_H-M   'P 1'
#
loop_
_entity.id
_entity.type
_entity.pdbx_description
1 polymer ?
#
loop_
_entity_poly.entity_id
_entity_poly.type
_entity_poly.pdbx_seq_one_letter_code
_entity_poly.pdbx_strand_id
1 'polypeptide(L)'
;MCTQIHMCIHIQSFSHFLNSGTGPEVWGNCNAPKAITVSAVIYCLRSMVGHDIPLNQGCLKPVTIKIPPGCLLDPSPDAAVVGGNVQTSQRIVDVILHAFGACAASQGCMNNITFGDESVGYYETVAGGAGAGPAWHGRSGIHVHMTNTRITDPELLESRYPVILNKFTLNQGTGGRGKFRWW
;
A
#
# COMPACT_ATOMS: atom_id res chain seq x y z
N MET A 1 -2.10 0.97 20.89
CA MET A 1 -3.26 0.10 20.57
C MET A 1 -3.12 -0.30 19.10
N CYS A 2 -3.02 -1.58 18.78
CA CYS A 2 -2.85 -2.07 17.41
C CYS A 2 -4.24 -2.28 16.78
N THR A 3 -4.68 -1.37 15.92
CA THR A 3 -5.96 -1.51 15.20
C THR A 3 -5.80 -2.53 14.08
N GLN A 4 -6.73 -3.48 14.00
CA GLN A 4 -6.74 -4.52 12.98
C GLN A 4 -7.57 -4.08 11.77
N ILE A 5 -7.04 -4.35 10.57
CA ILE A 5 -7.79 -4.26 9.32
C ILE A 5 -8.40 -5.62 9.08
N HIS A 6 -9.73 -5.68 9.07
CA HIS A 6 -10.47 -6.89 8.72
C HIS A 6 -11.27 -6.62 7.46
N MET A 7 -11.02 -7.44 6.43
CA MET A 7 -11.78 -7.40 5.18
C MET A 7 -12.28 -8.80 4.87
N CYS A 8 -13.61 -8.93 4.79
CA CYS A 8 -14.25 -10.13 4.27
C CYS A 8 -14.62 -9.89 2.81
N ILE A 9 -14.14 -10.74 1.90
CA ILE A 9 -14.46 -10.69 0.46
C ILE A 9 -15.43 -11.83 0.14
N HIS A 10 -16.67 -11.52 -0.23
CA HIS A 10 -17.58 -12.53 -0.79
C HIS A 10 -17.65 -12.39 -2.30
N ILE A 11 -17.52 -13.51 -3.01
CA ILE A 11 -17.60 -13.56 -4.47
C ILE A 11 -18.91 -14.27 -4.83
N GLN A 12 -19.91 -13.54 -5.35
CA GLN A 12 -21.16 -14.12 -5.85
C GLN A 12 -21.37 -13.79 -7.33
N SER A 13 -21.08 -14.74 -8.20
CA SER A 13 -21.28 -14.73 -9.67
C SER A 13 -20.58 -13.61 -10.45
N PHE A 14 -20.61 -12.36 -10.01
CA PHE A 14 -19.73 -11.24 -10.39
C PHE A 14 -19.60 -10.19 -9.26
N SER A 15 -20.33 -10.34 -8.15
CA SER A 15 -20.39 -9.40 -7.04
C SER A 15 -19.26 -9.64 -6.05
N HIS A 16 -18.41 -8.64 -5.84
CA HIS A 16 -17.43 -8.66 -4.74
C HIS A 16 -17.96 -7.86 -3.56
N PHE A 17 -18.11 -8.49 -2.40
CA PHE A 17 -18.62 -7.87 -1.18
C PHE A 17 -17.49 -7.62 -0.21
N LEU A 18 -17.31 -6.37 0.26
CA LEU A 18 -16.42 -6.06 1.38
C LEU A 18 -17.25 -5.88 2.66
N ASN A 19 -17.02 -6.67 3.70
CA ASN A 19 -17.58 -6.44 5.05
C ASN A 19 -16.47 -6.38 6.08
N SER A 20 -16.40 -5.28 6.84
CA SER A 20 -15.27 -4.99 7.69
C SER A 20 -15.65 -5.02 9.16
N GLY A 21 -15.22 -6.08 9.87
CA GLY A 21 -14.92 -6.02 11.30
C GLY A 21 -13.64 -5.22 11.58
N THR A 22 -13.32 -4.23 10.72
CA THR A 22 -12.16 -3.37 10.88
C THR A 22 -12.36 -2.53 12.13
N GLY A 23 -11.30 -2.37 12.90
CA GLY A 23 -11.36 -1.61 14.14
C GLY A 23 -11.74 -0.13 13.93
N PRO A 24 -12.04 0.57 15.03
CA PRO A 24 -12.41 1.98 15.00
C PRO A 24 -11.27 2.83 14.42
N GLU A 25 -11.61 4.06 14.03
CA GLU A 25 -10.59 5.08 13.78
C GLU A 25 -9.64 5.22 14.98
N VAL A 26 -8.43 5.68 14.70
CA VAL A 26 -7.35 5.77 15.69
C VAL A 26 -6.98 7.20 15.97
N TRP A 27 -6.57 7.45 17.21
CA TRP A 27 -5.85 8.68 17.55
C TRP A 27 -4.40 8.59 17.02
N GLY A 28 -4.27 8.76 15.72
CA GLY A 28 -3.04 8.78 14.95
C GLY A 28 -3.35 9.17 13.51
N ASN A 29 -2.35 9.11 12.63
CA ASN A 29 -2.52 9.55 11.25
C ASN A 29 -2.81 8.42 10.24
N CYS A 30 -2.88 7.17 10.69
CA CYS A 30 -3.10 6.01 9.81
C CYS A 30 -4.56 5.81 9.38
N ASN A 31 -5.47 6.72 9.72
CA ASN A 31 -6.84 6.65 9.26
C ASN A 31 -6.89 6.86 7.74
N ALA A 32 -7.69 6.06 7.04
CA ALA A 32 -7.80 6.10 5.58
C ALA A 32 -9.21 6.53 5.18
N PRO A 33 -9.37 7.66 4.48
CA PRO A 33 -10.66 8.04 3.91
C PRO A 33 -11.19 6.94 3.00
N LYS A 34 -12.51 6.81 2.92
CA LYS A 34 -13.19 5.80 2.09
C LYS A 34 -12.65 5.69 0.66
N ALA A 35 -12.28 6.82 0.05
CA ALA A 35 -11.71 6.89 -1.29
C ALA A 35 -10.41 6.06 -1.45
N ILE A 36 -9.59 5.95 -0.39
CA ILE A 36 -8.37 5.14 -0.39
C ILE A 36 -8.71 3.66 -0.52
N THR A 37 -9.67 3.18 0.28
CA THR A 37 -10.14 1.79 0.21
C THR A 37 -10.71 1.45 -1.16
N VAL A 38 -11.53 2.34 -1.72
CA VAL A 38 -12.10 2.19 -3.06
C VAL A 38 -10.98 2.11 -4.12
N SER A 39 -9.98 2.97 -4.04
CA SER A 39 -8.86 3.00 -4.99
C SER A 39 -8.00 1.73 -4.90
N ALA A 40 -7.73 1.24 -3.69
CA ALA A 40 -7.00 -0.01 -3.48
C ALA A 40 -7.75 -1.21 -4.07
N VAL A 41 -9.08 -1.25 -3.95
CA VAL A 41 -9.91 -2.30 -4.56
C VAL A 41 -9.81 -2.25 -6.09
N ILE A 42 -9.94 -1.06 -6.71
CA ILE A 42 -9.78 -0.91 -8.17
C ILE A 42 -8.40 -1.40 -8.60
N TYR A 43 -7.34 -0.99 -7.90
CA TYR A 43 -5.97 -1.40 -8.21
C TYR A 43 -5.83 -2.92 -8.19
N CYS A 44 -6.31 -3.58 -7.13
CA CYS A 44 -6.20 -5.03 -7.00
C CYS A 44 -6.95 -5.74 -8.12
N LEU A 45 -8.20 -5.36 -8.39
CA LEU A 45 -9.00 -5.96 -9.47
C LEU A 45 -8.30 -5.80 -10.81
N ARG A 46 -7.83 -4.60 -11.13
CA ARG A 46 -7.11 -4.34 -12.38
C ARG A 46 -5.81 -5.15 -12.48
N SER A 47 -5.07 -5.28 -11.38
CA SER A 47 -3.81 -6.04 -11.36
C SER A 47 -4.00 -7.54 -11.60
N MET A 48 -5.19 -8.08 -11.32
CA MET A 48 -5.51 -9.50 -11.44
C MET A 48 -6.24 -9.89 -12.73
N VAL A 49 -6.92 -8.94 -13.39
CA VAL A 49 -7.80 -9.26 -14.54
C VAL A 49 -7.03 -9.80 -15.77
N GLY A 50 -5.72 -9.58 -15.88
CA GLY A 50 -4.89 -10.21 -16.91
C GLY A 50 -5.20 -9.78 -18.36
N HIS A 51 -6.09 -8.81 -18.55
CA HIS A 51 -6.35 -8.11 -19.80
C HIS A 51 -6.53 -6.62 -19.54
N ASP A 52 -6.36 -5.79 -20.56
CA ASP A 52 -6.51 -4.35 -20.42
C ASP A 52 -7.97 -4.00 -20.10
N ILE A 53 -8.19 -3.27 -19.00
CA ILE A 53 -9.44 -2.61 -18.68
C ILE A 53 -9.17 -1.11 -18.49
N PRO A 54 -10.01 -0.22 -19.03
CA PRO A 54 -9.94 1.21 -18.71
C PRO A 54 -10.05 1.49 -17.20
N LEU A 55 -9.20 2.38 -16.66
CA LEU A 55 -9.27 2.76 -15.25
C LEU A 55 -10.42 3.74 -15.04
N ASN A 56 -11.62 3.25 -14.72
CA ASN A 56 -12.76 4.11 -14.42
C ASN A 56 -13.73 3.44 -13.43
N GLN A 57 -14.73 4.20 -12.97
CA GLN A 57 -15.74 3.73 -12.02
C GLN A 57 -16.56 2.52 -12.54
N GLY A 58 -16.57 2.28 -13.85
CA GLY A 58 -17.21 1.10 -14.44
C GLY A 58 -16.62 -0.22 -13.93
N CYS A 59 -15.32 -0.24 -13.57
CA CYS A 59 -14.67 -1.39 -12.94
C CYS A 59 -15.29 -1.77 -11.58
N LEU A 60 -15.98 -0.82 -10.93
CA LEU A 60 -16.63 -1.02 -9.64
C LEU A 60 -18.12 -1.31 -9.74
N LYS A 61 -18.72 -1.24 -10.94
CA LYS A 61 -20.13 -1.60 -11.13
C LYS A 61 -20.48 -2.99 -10.56
N PRO A 62 -19.63 -4.03 -10.67
CA PRO A 62 -19.89 -5.32 -10.06
C PRO A 62 -19.37 -5.44 -8.61
N VAL A 63 -18.93 -4.35 -7.97
CA VAL A 63 -18.30 -4.40 -6.64
C VAL A 63 -19.15 -3.65 -5.63
N THR A 64 -19.54 -4.32 -4.54
CA THR A 64 -20.24 -3.70 -3.41
C THR A 64 -19.29 -3.56 -2.24
N ILE A 65 -18.90 -2.32 -1.93
CA ILE A 65 -18.00 -2.01 -0.82
C ILE A 65 -18.83 -1.53 0.38
N LYS A 66 -18.83 -2.29 1.49
CA LYS A 66 -19.45 -1.86 2.75
C LYS A 66 -18.36 -1.54 3.78
N ILE A 67 -18.34 -0.29 4.21
CA ILE A 67 -17.43 0.21 5.23
C ILE A 67 -18.29 0.92 6.27
N PRO A 68 -18.28 0.47 7.55
CA PRO A 68 -18.97 1.16 8.63
C PRO A 68 -18.38 2.55 8.87
N PRO A 69 -19.22 3.57 9.14
CA PRO A 69 -18.73 4.89 9.50
C PRO A 69 -17.98 4.86 10.85
N GLY A 70 -16.98 5.73 11.01
CA GLY A 70 -16.16 5.84 12.22
C GLY A 70 -15.13 4.72 12.41
N CYS A 71 -14.91 3.90 11.38
CA CYS A 71 -13.84 2.91 11.39
C CYS A 71 -12.56 3.47 10.74
N LEU A 72 -11.45 2.73 10.86
CA LEU A 72 -10.17 3.11 10.27
C LEU A 72 -10.24 3.43 8.76
N LEU A 73 -11.22 2.86 8.03
CA LEU A 73 -11.39 2.97 6.58
C LEU A 73 -12.49 3.95 6.15
N ASP A 74 -13.21 4.54 7.10
CA ASP A 74 -14.19 5.61 6.90
C ASP A 74 -14.24 6.48 8.17
N PRO A 75 -13.13 7.16 8.49
CA PRO A 75 -12.97 7.90 9.74
C PRO A 75 -13.79 9.19 9.73
N SER A 76 -13.96 9.78 10.91
CA SER A 76 -14.55 11.09 11.12
C SER A 76 -13.73 12.19 10.43
N PRO A 77 -14.36 13.34 10.09
CA PRO A 77 -13.67 14.46 9.46
C PRO A 77 -12.51 15.05 10.28
N ASP A 78 -12.54 14.86 11.60
CA ASP A 78 -11.54 15.38 12.53
C ASP A 78 -10.30 14.46 12.65
N ALA A 79 -10.38 13.23 12.14
CA ALA A 79 -9.30 12.26 12.22
C ALA A 79 -8.14 12.65 11.29
N ALA A 80 -6.90 12.48 11.78
CA ALA A 80 -5.71 12.66 10.95
C ALA A 80 -5.57 11.49 9.96
N VAL A 81 -5.29 11.81 8.68
CA VAL A 81 -5.35 10.84 7.57
C VAL A 81 -4.08 10.69 6.74
N VAL A 82 -3.01 11.46 7.01
CA VAL A 82 -1.81 11.48 6.14
C VAL A 82 -1.14 10.09 6.02
N GLY A 83 -1.12 9.32 7.11
CA GLY A 83 -0.61 7.96 7.17
C GLY A 83 -1.51 6.94 6.45
N GLY A 84 -2.79 7.25 6.23
CA GLY A 84 -3.75 6.37 5.56
C GLY A 84 -3.34 6.03 4.13
N ASN A 85 -2.81 7.01 3.39
CA ASN A 85 -2.37 6.81 2.00
C ASN A 85 -1.04 6.05 1.89
N VAL A 86 -0.19 6.07 2.92
CA VAL A 86 1.15 5.47 2.89
C VAL A 86 1.21 4.11 3.58
N GLN A 87 0.52 3.94 4.70
CA GLN A 87 0.57 2.72 5.51
C GLN A 87 -0.67 1.86 5.25
N THR A 88 -1.85 2.43 5.47
CA THR A 88 -3.11 1.67 5.49
C THR A 88 -3.51 1.20 4.10
N SER A 89 -3.37 2.03 3.07
CA SER A 89 -3.60 1.66 1.66
C SER A 89 -2.81 0.43 1.24
N GLN A 90 -1.52 0.37 1.59
CA GLN A 90 -0.62 -0.72 1.24
C GLN A 90 -1.08 -2.01 1.93
N ARG A 91 -1.48 -1.91 3.20
CA ARG A 91 -2.00 -3.05 3.95
C ARG A 91 -3.36 -3.53 3.41
N ILE A 92 -4.21 -2.62 2.94
CA ILE A 92 -5.46 -2.98 2.27
C ILE A 92 -5.17 -3.84 1.03
N VAL A 93 -4.23 -3.41 0.18
CA VAL A 93 -3.82 -4.17 -1.01
C VAL A 93 -3.31 -5.55 -0.63
N ASP A 94 -2.42 -5.65 0.37
CA ASP A 94 -1.90 -6.94 0.83
C ASP A 94 -3.02 -7.91 1.24
N VAL A 95 -3.99 -7.43 2.03
CA VAL A 95 -5.10 -8.26 2.50
C VAL A 95 -6.00 -8.70 1.32
N ILE A 96 -6.29 -7.81 0.38
CA ILE A 96 -7.10 -8.14 -0.80
C ILE A 96 -6.37 -9.18 -1.65
N LEU A 97 -5.13 -8.93 -2.05
CA LEU A 97 -4.35 -9.86 -2.88
C LEU A 97 -4.19 -11.22 -2.21
N HIS A 98 -3.96 -11.24 -0.89
CA HIS A 98 -3.87 -12.49 -0.13
C HIS A 98 -5.20 -13.26 -0.14
N ALA A 99 -6.34 -12.58 0.04
CA ALA A 99 -7.66 -13.20 0.00
C ALA A 99 -8.00 -13.81 -1.38
N PHE A 100 -7.47 -13.24 -2.46
CA PHE A 100 -7.60 -13.78 -3.82
C PHE A 100 -6.53 -14.82 -4.19
N GLY A 101 -5.59 -15.13 -3.30
CA GLY A 101 -4.47 -16.04 -3.59
C GLY A 101 -3.49 -15.48 -4.64
N ALA A 102 -3.50 -14.17 -4.86
CA ALA A 102 -2.55 -13.48 -5.73
C ALA A 102 -1.22 -13.21 -5.01
N CYS A 103 -0.21 -12.72 -5.74
CA CYS A 103 1.07 -12.34 -5.16
C CYS A 103 0.89 -11.17 -4.18
N ALA A 104 0.97 -11.47 -2.89
CA ALA A 104 0.68 -10.55 -1.80
C ALA A 104 1.87 -10.40 -0.85
N ALA A 105 1.65 -9.62 0.22
CA ALA A 105 2.61 -9.42 1.29
C ALA A 105 3.96 -8.92 0.76
N SER A 106 3.94 -8.01 -0.21
CA SER A 106 5.13 -7.23 -0.54
C SER A 106 5.48 -6.31 0.65
N GLN A 107 6.38 -5.34 0.46
CA GLN A 107 6.59 -4.29 1.46
C GLN A 107 5.24 -3.66 1.86
N GLY A 108 4.81 -3.93 3.09
CA GLY A 108 3.49 -3.57 3.59
C GLY A 108 3.34 -2.10 4.01
N CYS A 109 4.29 -1.26 3.62
CA CYS A 109 4.23 0.19 3.76
C CYS A 109 4.86 0.89 2.56
N MET A 110 4.32 2.05 2.21
CA MET A 110 5.05 3.07 1.47
C MET A 110 5.89 3.83 2.51
N ASN A 111 7.10 3.32 2.79
CA ASN A 111 8.00 3.96 3.73
C ASN A 111 8.60 5.21 3.10
N ASN A 112 8.71 6.29 3.88
CA ASN A 112 9.14 7.58 3.38
C ASN A 112 10.21 8.16 4.29
N ILE A 113 11.17 8.85 3.70
CA ILE A 113 12.13 9.70 4.41
C ILE A 113 11.74 11.14 4.12
N THR A 114 11.59 11.93 5.18
CA THR A 114 11.31 13.36 5.10
C THR A 114 12.27 14.13 5.98
N PHE A 115 12.83 15.21 5.45
CA PHE A 115 13.62 16.18 6.22
C PHE A 115 13.48 17.56 5.60
N GLY A 116 13.78 18.59 6.37
CA GLY A 116 13.64 19.97 5.92
C GLY A 116 13.58 20.96 7.07
N ASP A 117 13.48 22.23 6.70
CA ASP A 117 13.29 23.38 7.57
C ASP A 117 12.23 24.34 6.96
N GLU A 118 12.22 25.60 7.37
CA GLU A 118 11.29 26.62 6.87
C GLU A 118 11.46 26.94 5.38
N SER A 119 12.63 26.65 4.81
CA SER A 119 13.02 27.02 3.45
C SER A 119 13.08 25.84 2.48
N VAL A 120 13.29 24.62 2.98
CA VAL A 120 13.51 23.42 2.17
C VAL A 120 12.73 22.24 2.74
N GLY A 121 12.06 21.49 1.87
CA GLY A 121 11.43 20.22 2.21
C GLY A 121 11.84 19.12 1.24
N TYR A 122 12.27 17.98 1.77
CA TYR A 122 12.54 16.76 1.03
C TYR A 122 11.57 15.65 1.47
N TYR A 123 11.06 14.91 0.48
CA TYR A 123 10.22 13.74 0.68
C TYR A 123 10.62 12.68 -0.34
N GLU A 124 10.97 11.50 0.13
CA GLU A 124 11.35 10.36 -0.72
C GLU A 124 10.71 9.08 -0.24
N THR A 125 10.27 8.28 -1.20
CA THR A 125 9.74 6.94 -0.95
C THR A 125 10.87 5.92 -1.03
N VAL A 126 11.06 5.13 0.01
CA VAL A 126 12.12 4.13 0.06
C VAL A 126 11.61 2.79 -0.46
N ALA A 127 12.27 2.30 -1.52
CA ALA A 127 11.99 1.00 -2.10
C ALA A 127 12.26 -0.16 -1.12
N GLY A 128 11.54 -1.26 -1.29
CA GLY A 128 11.68 -2.46 -0.47
C GLY A 128 11.59 -3.72 -1.31
N GLY A 129 10.82 -4.71 -0.86
CA GLY A 129 10.72 -6.02 -1.50
C GLY A 129 9.34 -6.31 -2.06
N ALA A 130 9.26 -6.98 -3.20
CA ALA A 130 8.05 -7.66 -3.66
C ALA A 130 7.97 -9.08 -3.11
N GLY A 131 6.73 -9.53 -2.84
CA GLY A 131 6.44 -10.91 -2.46
C GLY A 131 6.87 -11.92 -3.53
N ALA A 132 7.14 -13.15 -3.11
CA ALA A 132 7.41 -14.26 -4.02
C ALA A 132 6.11 -14.89 -4.54
N GLY A 133 6.18 -15.50 -5.72
CA GLY A 133 5.05 -16.24 -6.30
C GLY A 133 5.18 -17.76 -6.16
N PRO A 134 4.24 -18.51 -6.75
CA PRO A 134 4.22 -19.97 -6.69
C PRO A 134 5.39 -20.64 -7.44
N ALA A 135 6.08 -19.91 -8.31
CA ALA A 135 7.18 -20.44 -9.13
C ALA A 135 8.40 -19.50 -9.22
N TRP A 136 8.43 -18.38 -8.48
CA TRP A 136 9.48 -17.38 -8.60
C TRP A 136 9.80 -16.70 -7.26
N HIS A 137 11.05 -16.25 -7.12
CA HIS A 137 11.51 -15.44 -6.00
C HIS A 137 10.95 -14.02 -6.02
N GLY A 138 10.83 -13.41 -4.84
CA GLY A 138 10.53 -11.99 -4.73
C GLY A 138 11.66 -11.12 -5.30
N ARG A 139 11.39 -9.82 -5.46
CA ARG A 139 12.35 -8.85 -6.00
C ARG A 139 12.71 -7.79 -4.97
N SER A 140 14.00 -7.53 -4.77
CA SER A 140 14.51 -6.50 -3.86
C SER A 140 14.68 -5.15 -4.54
N GLY A 141 14.64 -4.08 -3.75
CA GLY A 141 14.96 -2.72 -4.17
C GLY A 141 13.95 -2.13 -5.14
N ILE A 142 12.68 -2.50 -5.02
CA ILE A 142 11.62 -1.98 -5.90
C ILE A 142 10.48 -1.37 -5.11
N HIS A 143 9.81 -0.40 -5.73
CA HIS A 143 8.54 0.12 -5.28
C HIS A 143 7.42 -0.83 -5.68
N VAL A 144 6.47 -1.05 -4.78
CA VAL A 144 5.41 -2.04 -4.93
C VAL A 144 4.05 -1.45 -4.57
N HIS A 145 3.04 -1.87 -5.32
CA HIS A 145 1.64 -1.51 -5.11
C HIS A 145 1.37 -0.01 -5.03
N MET A 146 1.09 0.54 -3.85
CA MET A 146 0.68 1.94 -3.68
C MET A 146 1.84 2.93 -3.79
N THR A 147 3.05 2.44 -4.02
CA THR A 147 4.22 3.29 -4.30
C THR A 147 4.43 3.40 -5.81
N ASN A 148 4.09 4.56 -6.38
CA ASN A 148 4.18 4.85 -7.82
C ASN A 148 5.15 6.00 -8.11
N THR A 149 6.37 5.86 -7.60
CA THR A 149 7.45 6.82 -7.71
C THR A 149 8.69 6.12 -8.24
N ARG A 150 9.70 6.91 -8.61
CA ARG A 150 11.06 6.43 -8.84
C ARG A 150 11.94 7.12 -7.82
N ILE A 151 12.93 6.40 -7.29
CA ILE A 151 13.86 6.99 -6.35
C ILE A 151 14.66 8.12 -7.02
N THR A 152 14.92 9.19 -6.27
CA THR A 152 15.78 10.28 -6.73
C THR A 152 17.22 9.80 -6.86
N ASP A 153 17.89 10.20 -7.94
CA ASP A 153 19.32 9.92 -8.11
C ASP A 153 20.13 10.57 -6.98
N PRO A 154 21.09 9.85 -6.36
CA PRO A 154 21.92 10.40 -5.28
C PRO A 154 22.58 11.74 -5.61
N GLU A 155 23.08 11.90 -6.84
CA GLU A 155 23.72 13.14 -7.29
C GLU A 155 22.74 14.32 -7.31
N LEU A 156 21.47 14.08 -7.69
CA LEU A 156 20.43 15.10 -7.66
C LEU A 156 20.01 15.45 -6.24
N LEU A 157 19.99 14.46 -5.33
CA LEU A 157 19.75 14.70 -3.91
C LEU A 157 20.82 15.63 -3.33
N GLU A 158 22.10 15.28 -3.49
CA GLU A 158 23.22 16.07 -2.94
C GLU A 158 23.37 17.44 -3.62
N SER A 159 23.02 17.55 -4.91
CA SER A 159 23.08 18.84 -5.62
C SER A 159 21.97 19.80 -5.21
N ARG A 160 20.81 19.31 -4.75
CA ARG A 160 19.63 20.15 -4.47
C ARG A 160 19.41 20.40 -2.98
N TYR A 161 19.93 19.53 -2.13
CA TYR A 161 19.67 19.56 -0.70
C TYR A 161 21.00 19.58 0.07
N PRO A 162 21.07 20.25 1.24
CA PRO A 162 22.29 20.37 2.04
C PRO A 162 22.57 19.08 2.83
N VAL A 163 22.61 17.93 2.14
CA VAL A 163 22.84 16.60 2.72
C VAL A 163 23.85 15.83 1.87
N ILE A 164 24.56 14.89 2.50
CA ILE A 164 25.46 13.95 1.82
C ILE A 164 24.95 12.54 2.07
N LEU A 165 24.78 11.76 1.00
CA LEU A 165 24.31 10.38 1.06
C LEU A 165 25.49 9.44 1.30
N ASN A 166 25.69 9.09 2.57
CA ASN A 166 26.80 8.20 2.94
C ASN A 166 26.66 6.76 2.41
N LYS A 167 25.43 6.24 2.28
CA LYS A 167 25.21 4.85 1.91
C LYS A 167 23.84 4.66 1.25
N PHE A 168 23.84 4.03 0.08
CA PHE A 168 22.63 3.58 -0.61
C PHE A 168 22.79 2.14 -1.06
N THR A 169 22.19 1.21 -0.31
CA THR A 169 22.37 -0.24 -0.52
C THR A 169 21.11 -1.00 -0.14
N LEU A 170 20.92 -2.19 -0.71
CA LEU A 170 19.95 -3.15 -0.20
C LEU A 170 20.33 -3.62 1.20
N ASN A 171 19.34 -3.74 2.08
CA ASN A 171 19.53 -4.32 3.40
C ASN A 171 19.49 -5.85 3.29
N GLN A 172 20.57 -6.52 3.70
CA GLN A 172 20.70 -7.97 3.55
C GLN A 172 19.93 -8.71 4.64
N GLY A 173 19.33 -9.85 4.27
CA GLY A 173 18.66 -10.74 5.23
C GLY A 173 17.31 -10.27 5.75
N THR A 174 16.73 -9.21 5.17
CA THR A 174 15.41 -8.69 5.58
C THR A 174 14.23 -9.40 4.93
N GLY A 175 14.46 -10.14 3.84
CA GLY A 175 13.39 -10.83 3.14
C GLY A 175 12.76 -12.00 3.91
N GLY A 176 11.46 -12.18 3.71
CA GLY A 176 10.67 -13.30 4.22
C GLY A 176 11.18 -14.69 3.78
N ARG A 177 11.04 -15.66 4.68
CA ARG A 177 11.44 -17.06 4.44
C ARG A 177 10.29 -17.86 3.82
N GLY A 178 10.61 -18.71 2.85
CA GLY A 178 9.67 -19.61 2.17
C GLY A 178 10.37 -20.47 1.11
N LYS A 179 9.62 -21.34 0.41
CA LYS A 179 10.16 -22.16 -0.70
C LYS A 179 10.86 -21.28 -1.75
N PHE A 180 10.23 -20.18 -2.11
CA PHE A 180 10.84 -19.10 -2.86
C PHE A 180 11.18 -17.98 -1.87
N ARG A 181 12.46 -17.66 -1.78
CA ARG A 181 12.93 -16.54 -0.97
C ARG A 181 12.37 -15.21 -1.45
N TRP A 182 12.11 -14.35 -0.47
CA TRP A 182 11.97 -12.92 -0.63
C TRP A 182 13.36 -12.40 -0.24
N TRP A 183 14.01 -11.55 -1.05
CA TRP A 183 15.39 -11.11 -0.79
C TRP A 183 15.40 -9.75 -0.11
#